data_AF-A0A088S029-F1
#
_entry.id   AF-A0A088S029-F1
#
_cell.length_a   1.000
_cell.length_b   1.000
_cell.length_c   1.000
_cell.angle_alpha   90.00
_cell.angle_beta   90.00
_cell.angle_gamma   90.00
#
_symmetry.space_group_name_H-M   'P 1'
#
loop_
_entity.id
_entity.type
_entity.pdbx_description
1 polymer ?
#
loop_
_entity_poly.entity_id
_entity_poly.type
_entity_poly.pdbx_seq_one_letter_code
_entity_poly.pdbx_strand_id
1 'polypeptide(L)'
;MPIKNQRKECGEGNPNLSSTPAAESLANAEGTQRDTAEGTPMEPPNETYLFNCRAAPYSKLIYVYKGIMFTLILYAIRLAYQTRMLSVQTYGYIIHEFDPWFNYRAAEYMSAHGWSAFFSWFDYMSWYPLGRPVGTTTYPGLQLTAVAIHRALAAAGVPMSLNNVCVLIPAWFGAIATTILALMAFETTGSIAVSAWAALLFSISP
;
A
#
# COMPACT_ATOMS: atom_id res chain seq x y z
N MET A 1 -3.52 -47.90 -7.48
CA MET A 1 -3.48 -49.38 -7.55
C MET A 1 -2.10 -49.79 -8.07
N PRO A 2 -1.48 -50.88 -7.57
CA PRO A 2 -1.34 -51.21 -6.15
C PRO A 2 0.05 -51.86 -5.82
N ILE A 3 0.23 -52.37 -4.58
CA ILE A 3 1.08 -53.56 -4.22
C ILE A 3 2.59 -53.28 -4.06
N LYS A 4 3.39 -53.70 -3.05
CA LYS A 4 3.38 -54.55 -1.83
C LYS A 4 4.59 -54.02 -1.01
N ASN A 5 4.55 -53.75 0.30
CA ASN A 5 4.41 -54.63 1.46
C ASN A 5 5.65 -55.49 1.80
N GLN A 6 5.97 -55.53 3.11
CA GLN A 6 6.80 -56.50 3.86
C GLN A 6 8.32 -56.23 3.91
N ARG A 7 9.08 -56.43 4.99
CA ARG A 7 8.85 -56.71 6.43
C ARG A 7 10.25 -56.59 7.11
N LYS A 8 10.29 -56.23 8.39
CA LYS A 8 11.47 -56.22 9.28
C LYS A 8 12.12 -57.60 9.41
N GLU A 9 13.44 -57.67 9.54
CA GLU A 9 14.13 -58.65 10.39
C GLU A 9 15.30 -58.00 11.15
N CYS A 10 15.44 -58.41 12.39
CA CYS A 10 16.41 -58.00 13.41
C CYS A 10 17.08 -59.27 13.92
N GLY A 11 18.39 -59.22 14.23
CA GLY A 11 19.15 -60.30 14.87
C GLY A 11 20.60 -60.28 14.40
N GLU A 12 21.53 -59.70 15.19
CA GLU A 12 22.31 -60.34 16.27
C GLU A 12 23.50 -61.17 15.78
N GLY A 13 24.71 -60.86 16.31
CA GLY A 13 25.87 -61.75 16.26
C GLY A 13 27.23 -61.07 15.99
N ASN A 14 27.89 -60.59 17.05
CA ASN A 14 29.35 -60.38 17.14
C ASN A 14 29.93 -61.61 17.88
N PRO A 15 31.16 -62.14 17.61
CA PRO A 15 32.40 -61.54 18.15
C PRO A 15 33.69 -61.69 17.29
N ASN A 16 34.51 -60.62 17.32
CA ASN A 16 35.99 -60.60 17.38
C ASN A 16 36.84 -61.02 16.15
N LEU A 17 37.71 -60.12 15.65
CA LEU A 17 39.17 -60.14 15.93
C LEU A 17 39.93 -58.94 15.28
N SER A 18 40.61 -58.16 16.14
CA SER A 18 41.90 -57.45 16.00
C SER A 18 42.26 -56.52 14.82
N SER A 19 42.71 -55.32 15.23
CA SER A 19 43.80 -54.48 14.71
C SER A 19 43.46 -53.26 13.82
N THR A 20 43.79 -52.09 14.36
CA THR A 20 44.11 -50.80 13.70
C THR A 20 45.61 -50.55 13.97
N PRO A 21 46.34 -49.58 13.37
CA PRO A 21 45.94 -48.57 12.38
C PRO A 21 46.94 -48.39 11.22
N ALA A 22 46.59 -47.65 10.16
CA ALA A 22 47.51 -46.76 9.43
C ALA A 22 46.81 -46.10 8.24
N ALA A 23 47.30 -44.91 7.91
CA ALA A 23 46.73 -43.92 7.04
C ALA A 23 47.00 -44.16 5.54
N GLU A 24 46.09 -43.64 4.71
CA GLU A 24 46.40 -42.78 3.55
C GLU A 24 47.06 -43.39 2.29
N SER A 25 46.30 -43.47 1.18
CA SER A 25 46.58 -42.67 -0.03
C SER A 25 45.73 -43.07 -1.26
N LEU A 26 45.02 -42.06 -1.78
CA LEU A 26 44.89 -41.64 -3.18
C LEU A 26 44.29 -42.57 -4.27
N ALA A 27 43.16 -42.07 -4.79
CA ALA A 27 42.90 -41.75 -6.20
C ALA A 27 41.87 -42.61 -6.99
N ASN A 28 40.74 -41.94 -7.24
CA ASN A 28 39.96 -41.85 -8.48
C ASN A 28 39.22 -43.08 -9.06
N ALA A 29 37.88 -43.01 -8.97
CA ALA A 29 37.01 -43.16 -10.13
C ALA A 29 35.79 -42.23 -9.98
N GLU A 30 35.54 -41.45 -11.02
CA GLU A 30 34.56 -40.35 -11.14
C GLU A 30 33.10 -40.81 -11.14
N GLY A 31 32.18 -39.92 -10.73
CA GLY A 31 30.76 -40.01 -11.11
C GLY A 31 29.70 -39.38 -10.19
N THR A 32 29.55 -38.05 -10.26
CA THR A 32 28.25 -37.33 -10.41
C THR A 32 27.16 -37.33 -9.30
N GLN A 33 26.65 -36.11 -9.02
CA GLN A 33 25.39 -35.70 -8.31
C GLN A 33 25.40 -35.82 -6.76
N ARG A 34 25.45 -34.77 -5.93
CA ARG A 34 24.64 -33.52 -5.80
C ARG A 34 23.13 -33.71 -5.90
N ASP A 35 22.44 -33.10 -4.93
CA ASP A 35 20.99 -32.92 -4.77
C ASP A 35 20.30 -34.13 -4.08
N THR A 36 19.42 -34.02 -3.10
CA THR A 36 18.52 -32.93 -2.69
C THR A 36 18.01 -33.25 -1.28
N ALA A 37 18.39 -32.47 -0.27
CA ALA A 37 17.66 -32.46 1.00
C ALA A 37 16.38 -31.64 0.77
N GLU A 38 15.34 -32.30 0.26
CA GLU A 38 14.04 -31.69 0.00
C GLU A 38 13.34 -31.46 1.34
N GLY A 39 13.41 -30.22 1.82
CA GLY A 39 12.81 -29.79 3.07
C GLY A 39 11.29 -29.88 3.00
N THR A 40 10.72 -30.82 3.75
CA THR A 40 9.31 -30.83 4.13
C THR A 40 8.93 -29.46 4.72
N PRO A 41 7.83 -28.80 4.31
CA PRO A 41 7.37 -27.59 4.98
C PRO A 41 7.07 -27.92 6.45
N MET A 42 7.85 -27.38 7.39
CA MET A 42 7.55 -27.51 8.81
C MET A 42 6.22 -26.82 9.08
N GLU A 43 5.21 -27.57 9.53
CA GLU A 43 3.99 -27.01 10.12
C GLU A 43 4.38 -26.07 11.27
N PRO A 44 3.77 -24.87 11.38
CA PRO A 44 4.11 -23.94 12.43
C PRO A 44 3.80 -24.57 13.80
N PRO A 45 4.73 -24.53 14.77
CA PRO A 45 4.48 -25.07 16.09
C PRO A 45 3.30 -24.36 16.77
N ASN A 46 2.38 -25.15 17.35
CA ASN A 46 1.16 -24.66 18.02
C ASN A 46 1.45 -23.66 19.16
N GLU A 47 2.64 -23.75 19.75
CA GLU A 47 3.12 -22.82 20.77
C GLU A 47 4.39 -22.12 20.29
N THR A 48 4.35 -20.79 20.22
CA THR A 48 5.52 -19.96 19.94
C THR A 48 5.92 -19.25 21.23
N TYR A 49 7.19 -19.38 21.63
CA TYR A 49 7.69 -18.75 22.83
C TYR A 49 8.03 -17.28 22.56
N LEU A 50 7.26 -16.36 23.13
CA LEU A 50 7.60 -14.95 23.18
C LEU A 50 8.80 -14.77 24.13
N PHE A 51 9.89 -14.18 23.62
CA PHE A 51 11.13 -13.92 24.38
C PHE A 51 11.70 -15.14 25.12
N ASN A 52 11.54 -16.35 24.58
CA ASN A 52 12.00 -17.60 25.21
C ASN A 52 11.48 -17.82 26.65
N CYS A 53 10.46 -17.06 27.09
CA CYS A 53 10.04 -16.98 28.49
C CYS A 53 8.53 -17.20 28.68
N ARG A 54 7.72 -17.10 27.61
CA ARG A 54 6.26 -17.29 27.71
C ARG A 54 5.70 -17.97 26.46
N ALA A 55 5.13 -19.16 26.64
CA ALA A 55 4.34 -19.83 25.61
C ALA A 55 3.07 -18.99 25.34
N ALA A 56 2.92 -18.51 24.12
CA ALA A 56 1.70 -17.84 23.67
C ALA A 56 1.10 -18.64 22.51
N PRO A 57 -0.23 -18.83 22.48
CA PRO A 57 -0.89 -19.55 21.40
C PRO A 57 -0.72 -18.77 20.09
N TYR A 58 -0.20 -19.44 19.05
CA TYR A 58 0.13 -18.84 17.75
C TYR A 58 -1.04 -18.07 17.11
N SER A 59 -2.27 -18.57 17.27
CA SER A 59 -3.49 -17.91 16.79
C SER A 59 -3.65 -16.48 17.35
N LYS A 60 -3.40 -16.28 18.66
CA LYS A 60 -3.52 -14.95 19.28
C LYS A 60 -2.40 -14.00 18.81
N LEU A 61 -1.19 -14.52 18.62
CA LEU A 61 -0.05 -13.74 18.11
C LEU A 61 -0.32 -13.17 16.71
N ILE A 62 -0.92 -13.95 15.81
CA ILE A 62 -1.27 -13.47 14.47
C ILE A 62 -2.27 -12.31 14.52
N TYR A 63 -3.31 -12.41 15.35
CA TYR A 63 -4.29 -11.32 15.47
C TYR A 63 -3.67 -10.06 16.06
N VAL A 64 -2.80 -10.19 17.06
CA VAL A 64 -2.05 -9.05 17.63
C VAL A 64 -1.16 -8.41 16.56
N TYR A 65 -0.42 -9.22 15.79
CA TYR A 65 0.42 -8.74 14.70
C TYR A 65 -0.38 -7.99 13.63
N LYS A 66 -1.50 -8.57 13.16
CA LYS A 66 -2.40 -7.92 12.20
C LYS A 66 -2.98 -6.62 12.76
N GLY A 67 -3.33 -6.61 14.05
CA GLY A 67 -3.81 -5.41 14.74
C GLY A 67 -2.76 -4.28 14.74
N ILE A 68 -1.51 -4.59 15.09
CA ILE A 68 -0.41 -3.61 15.06
C ILE A 68 -0.22 -3.05 13.65
N MET A 69 -0.16 -3.91 12.63
CA MET A 69 0.01 -3.47 11.23
C MET A 69 -1.15 -2.60 10.75
N PHE A 70 -2.39 -2.93 11.14
CA PHE A 70 -3.55 -2.11 10.83
C PHE A 70 -3.48 -0.72 11.48
N THR A 71 -3.06 -0.63 12.75
CA THR A 71 -2.88 0.66 13.42
C THR A 71 -1.79 1.52 12.75
N LEU A 72 -0.73 0.89 12.23
CA LEU A 72 0.30 1.59 11.45
C LEU A 72 -0.24 2.17 10.15
N ILE A 73 -1.11 1.44 9.44
CA ILE A 73 -1.76 1.96 8.22
C ILE A 73 -2.62 3.18 8.54
N LEU A 74 -3.44 3.12 9.60
CA LEU A 74 -4.24 4.26 10.03
C LEU A 74 -3.37 5.47 10.43
N TYR A 75 -2.24 5.21 11.10
CA TYR A 75 -1.27 6.24 11.44
C TYR A 75 -0.65 6.86 10.17
N ALA A 76 -0.27 6.06 9.19
CA ALA A 76 0.28 6.54 7.91
C ALA A 76 -0.74 7.41 7.13
N ILE A 77 -2.02 7.02 7.09
CA ILE A 77 -3.08 7.82 6.45
C ILE A 77 -3.23 9.17 7.16
N ARG A 78 -3.23 9.18 8.50
CA ARG A 78 -3.27 10.42 9.29
C ARG A 78 -2.05 11.29 8.97
N LEU A 79 -0.86 10.69 8.92
CA LEU A 79 0.38 11.40 8.62
C LEU A 79 0.35 12.02 7.22
N ALA A 80 -0.12 11.28 6.20
CA ALA A 80 -0.25 11.74 4.82
C ALA A 80 -1.17 12.97 4.69
N TYR A 81 -2.21 13.05 5.51
CA TYR A 81 -3.08 14.22 5.59
C TYR A 81 -2.37 15.40 6.28
N GLN A 82 -1.72 15.16 7.42
CA GLN A 82 -1.06 16.23 8.18
C GLN A 82 0.11 16.87 7.41
N THR A 83 0.93 16.08 6.71
CA THR A 83 2.06 16.60 5.92
C THR A 83 1.59 17.56 4.82
N ARG A 84 0.46 17.25 4.16
CA ARG A 84 -0.14 18.11 3.12
C ARG A 84 -0.89 19.32 3.67
N MET A 85 -1.27 19.31 4.95
CA MET A 85 -1.95 20.42 5.61
C MET A 85 -0.98 21.50 6.13
N LEU A 86 0.34 21.28 6.10
CA LEU A 86 1.33 22.20 6.67
C LEU A 86 1.26 23.62 6.08
N SER A 87 1.09 23.75 4.76
CA SER A 87 0.96 25.04 4.09
C SER A 87 -0.30 25.78 4.53
N VAL A 88 -1.43 25.07 4.62
CA VAL A 88 -2.72 25.62 5.05
C VAL A 88 -2.69 26.07 6.51
N GLN A 89 -2.03 25.31 7.39
CA GLN A 89 -1.87 25.68 8.80
C GLN A 89 -0.96 26.90 8.99
N THR A 90 0.04 27.08 8.13
CA THR A 90 1.02 28.16 8.24
C THR A 90 0.54 29.46 7.57
N TYR A 91 -0.06 29.36 6.38
CA TYR A 91 -0.41 30.50 5.54
C TYR A 91 -1.92 30.71 5.38
N GLY A 92 -2.75 29.78 5.84
CA GLY A 92 -4.20 29.84 5.74
C GLY A 92 -4.78 29.20 4.47
N TYR A 93 -6.09 29.36 4.28
CA TYR A 93 -6.81 28.84 3.12
C TYR A 93 -6.62 29.74 1.90
N ILE A 94 -5.48 29.60 1.24
CA ILE A 94 -5.11 30.36 0.05
C ILE A 94 -4.58 29.39 -1.01
N ILE A 95 -4.93 29.65 -2.27
CA ILE A 95 -4.39 28.91 -3.40
C ILE A 95 -2.97 29.40 -3.66
N HIS A 96 -2.01 28.48 -3.63
CA HIS A 96 -0.62 28.75 -3.94
C HIS A 96 -0.34 28.48 -5.43
N GLU A 97 0.75 29.09 -5.92
CA GLU A 97 1.20 29.00 -7.31
C GLU A 97 0.26 29.67 -8.33
N PHE A 98 0.75 29.85 -9.56
CA PHE A 98 -0.01 30.50 -10.64
C PHE A 98 -1.01 29.55 -11.33
N ASP A 99 -0.64 28.28 -11.53
CA ASP A 99 -1.45 27.33 -12.30
C ASP A 99 -2.83 27.03 -11.69
N PRO A 100 -2.97 26.81 -10.37
CA PRO A 100 -4.25 26.38 -9.81
C PRO A 100 -5.34 27.47 -9.85
N TRP A 101 -4.99 28.75 -10.07
CA TRP A 101 -5.97 29.82 -10.24
C TRP A 101 -6.90 29.60 -11.43
N PHE A 102 -6.38 29.07 -12.54
CA PHE A 102 -7.22 28.71 -13.69
C PHE A 102 -8.21 27.61 -13.32
N ASN A 103 -7.75 26.59 -12.58
CA ASN A 103 -8.60 25.48 -12.15
C ASN A 103 -9.70 25.94 -11.20
N TYR A 104 -9.39 26.86 -10.28
CA TYR A 104 -10.38 27.46 -9.38
C TYR A 104 -11.43 28.26 -10.16
N ARG A 105 -11.02 29.14 -11.07
CA ARG A 105 -11.94 29.91 -11.93
C ARG A 105 -12.85 29.00 -12.76
N ALA A 106 -12.30 27.92 -13.30
CA ALA A 106 -13.06 26.93 -14.04
C ALA A 106 -14.10 26.21 -13.15
N ALA A 107 -13.73 25.87 -11.92
CA ALA A 107 -14.66 25.29 -10.94
C ALA A 107 -15.75 26.29 -10.51
N GLU A 108 -15.41 27.56 -10.33
CA GLU A 108 -16.35 28.63 -10.02
C GLU A 108 -17.36 28.84 -11.16
N TYR A 109 -16.87 28.92 -12.40
CA TYR A 109 -17.72 29.01 -13.60
C TYR A 109 -18.69 27.81 -13.68
N MET A 110 -18.18 26.60 -13.46
CA MET A 110 -18.98 25.36 -13.45
C MET A 110 -20.01 25.36 -12.32
N SER A 111 -19.64 25.83 -11.12
CA SER A 111 -20.57 25.92 -9.98
C SER A 111 -21.74 26.86 -10.26
N ALA A 112 -21.45 28.00 -10.91
CA ALA A 112 -22.44 29.04 -11.23
C ALA A 112 -23.32 28.72 -12.44
N HIS A 113 -22.76 28.21 -13.54
CA HIS A 113 -23.48 28.01 -14.80
C HIS A 113 -23.90 26.55 -15.04
N GLY A 114 -23.29 25.61 -14.31
CA GLY A 114 -23.54 24.18 -14.45
C GLY A 114 -22.67 23.48 -15.50
N TRP A 115 -22.78 22.15 -15.49
CA TRP A 115 -22.01 21.20 -16.29
C TRP A 115 -22.17 21.40 -17.80
N SER A 116 -23.41 21.59 -18.27
CA SER A 116 -23.70 21.74 -19.70
C SER A 116 -23.03 22.99 -20.27
N ALA A 117 -23.12 24.11 -19.54
CA ALA A 117 -22.52 25.38 -19.94
C ALA A 117 -21.00 25.33 -19.94
N PHE A 118 -20.40 24.55 -19.02
CA PHE A 118 -18.95 24.37 -18.95
C PHE A 118 -18.36 23.75 -20.24
N PHE A 119 -19.01 22.73 -20.81
CA PHE A 119 -18.52 22.10 -22.04
C PHE A 119 -18.63 23.00 -23.28
N SER A 120 -19.56 23.95 -23.28
CA SER A 120 -19.67 24.98 -24.32
C SER A 120 -18.93 26.28 -23.97
N TRP A 121 -18.15 26.31 -22.89
CA TRP A 121 -17.57 27.55 -22.39
C TRP A 121 -16.43 28.06 -23.28
N PHE A 122 -16.61 29.28 -23.78
CA PHE A 122 -15.57 30.07 -24.43
C PHE A 122 -15.18 31.25 -23.53
N ASP A 123 -13.89 31.34 -23.19
CA ASP A 123 -13.36 32.39 -22.33
C ASP A 123 -12.74 33.52 -23.17
N TYR A 124 -13.39 34.68 -23.16
CA TYR A 124 -12.91 35.89 -23.84
C TYR A 124 -11.88 36.68 -23.03
N MET A 125 -11.71 36.38 -21.74
CA MET A 125 -10.78 37.12 -20.86
C MET A 125 -9.34 36.62 -20.97
N SER A 126 -9.15 35.41 -21.49
CA SER A 126 -7.82 34.84 -21.72
C SER A 126 -7.42 35.03 -23.18
N TRP A 127 -6.13 35.25 -23.46
CA TRP A 127 -5.59 35.34 -24.83
C TRP A 127 -6.25 36.41 -25.71
N TYR A 128 -6.35 37.65 -25.22
CA TYR A 128 -6.84 38.76 -26.04
C TYR A 128 -5.97 38.94 -27.31
N PRO A 129 -6.55 39.12 -28.51
CA PRO A 129 -7.99 39.25 -28.83
C PRO A 129 -8.71 37.94 -29.23
N LEU A 130 -8.03 36.79 -29.19
CA LEU A 130 -8.55 35.51 -29.72
C LEU A 130 -9.53 34.82 -28.77
N GLY A 131 -9.31 34.89 -27.46
CA GLY A 131 -10.03 34.06 -26.50
C GLY A 131 -9.48 32.64 -26.39
N ARG A 132 -10.12 31.80 -25.55
CA ARG A 132 -9.81 30.38 -25.39
C ARG A 132 -11.07 29.53 -25.27
N PRO A 133 -11.24 28.47 -26.09
CA PRO A 133 -12.30 27.49 -25.90
C PRO A 133 -11.95 26.57 -24.73
N VAL A 134 -12.46 26.87 -23.53
CA VAL A 134 -12.08 26.12 -22.32
C VAL A 134 -12.73 24.73 -22.29
N GLY A 135 -13.98 24.62 -22.73
CA GLY A 135 -14.75 23.37 -22.67
C GLY A 135 -14.12 22.20 -23.43
N THR A 136 -13.35 22.46 -24.50
CA THR A 136 -12.68 21.44 -25.30
C THR A 136 -11.18 21.29 -25.03
N THR A 137 -10.56 22.28 -24.36
CA THR A 137 -9.09 22.31 -24.14
C THR A 137 -8.69 21.99 -22.70
N THR A 138 -9.65 21.64 -21.84
CA THR A 138 -9.40 21.38 -20.40
C THR A 138 -10.05 20.08 -19.98
N TYR A 139 -9.33 19.27 -19.20
CA TYR A 139 -9.88 18.06 -18.59
C TYR A 139 -10.77 18.44 -17.38
N PRO A 140 -12.08 18.15 -17.41
CA PRO A 140 -13.03 18.69 -16.42
C PRO A 140 -13.04 17.94 -15.08
N GLY A 141 -12.29 16.84 -14.95
CA GLY A 141 -12.40 15.93 -13.79
C GLY A 141 -12.16 16.62 -12.44
N LEU A 142 -11.17 17.50 -12.37
CA LEU A 142 -10.87 18.25 -11.15
C LEU A 142 -12.00 19.22 -10.76
N GLN A 143 -12.54 19.95 -11.74
CA GLN A 143 -13.61 20.92 -11.50
C GLN A 143 -14.91 20.20 -11.10
N LEU A 144 -15.22 19.10 -11.78
CA LEU A 144 -16.38 18.26 -11.46
C LEU A 144 -16.31 17.71 -10.04
N THR A 145 -15.17 17.14 -9.66
CA THR A 145 -14.98 16.59 -8.31
C THR A 145 -15.04 17.70 -7.25
N ALA A 146 -14.43 18.86 -7.49
CA ALA A 146 -14.50 19.99 -6.56
C ALA A 146 -15.93 20.49 -6.33
N VAL A 147 -16.69 20.72 -7.41
CA VAL A 147 -18.09 21.18 -7.32
C VAL A 147 -18.98 20.10 -6.69
N ALA A 148 -18.77 18.83 -7.01
CA ALA A 148 -19.52 17.72 -6.41
C ALA A 148 -19.28 17.66 -4.89
N ILE A 149 -18.03 17.73 -4.44
CA ILE A 149 -17.69 17.73 -3.01
C ILE A 149 -18.28 18.96 -2.32
N HIS A 150 -18.16 20.14 -2.92
CA HIS A 150 -18.74 21.38 -2.37
C HIS A 150 -20.26 21.26 -2.18
N ARG A 151 -20.99 20.75 -3.18
CA ARG A 151 -22.44 20.52 -3.08
C ARG A 151 -22.80 19.42 -2.08
N ALA A 152 -22.02 18.35 -2.02
CA ALA A 152 -22.22 17.26 -1.06
C ALA A 152 -22.02 17.72 0.39
N LEU A 153 -21.00 18.54 0.67
CA LEU A 153 -20.75 19.13 1.99
C LEU A 153 -21.87 20.08 2.41
N ALA A 154 -22.35 20.91 1.48
CA ALA A 154 -23.51 21.77 1.72
C ALA A 154 -24.77 20.95 2.05
N ALA A 155 -25.01 19.84 1.33
CA ALA A 155 -26.12 18.93 1.60
C ALA A 155 -25.97 18.19 2.94
N ALA A 156 -24.74 17.90 3.37
CA ALA A 156 -24.44 17.30 4.67
C ALA A 156 -24.51 18.30 5.85
N GLY A 157 -24.85 19.57 5.61
CA GLY A 157 -25.00 20.59 6.64
C GLY A 157 -23.69 21.26 7.09
N VAL A 158 -22.59 21.07 6.35
CA VAL A 158 -21.30 21.73 6.61
C VAL A 158 -21.00 22.70 5.46
N PRO A 159 -21.55 23.93 5.49
CA PRO A 159 -21.30 24.90 4.44
C PRO A 159 -19.86 25.39 4.50
N MET A 160 -19.14 25.24 3.39
CA MET A 160 -17.76 25.68 3.21
C MET A 160 -17.67 26.44 1.88
N SER A 161 -16.79 27.44 1.78
CA SER A 161 -16.57 28.14 0.51
C SER A 161 -15.94 27.20 -0.53
N LEU A 162 -16.24 27.42 -1.81
CA LEU A 162 -15.64 26.65 -2.91
C LEU A 162 -14.10 26.72 -2.89
N ASN A 163 -13.54 27.88 -2.51
CA ASN A 163 -12.10 28.07 -2.38
C ASN A 163 -11.49 27.13 -1.32
N ASN A 164 -12.09 27.06 -0.13
CA ASN A 164 -11.60 26.19 0.93
C ASN A 164 -11.66 24.71 0.52
N VAL A 165 -12.71 24.29 -0.20
CA VAL A 165 -12.80 22.94 -0.76
C VAL A 165 -11.64 22.67 -1.72
N CYS A 166 -11.39 23.58 -2.68
CA CYS A 166 -10.29 23.44 -3.64
C CYS A 166 -8.91 23.35 -2.96
N VAL A 167 -8.69 24.10 -1.89
CA VAL A 167 -7.45 24.06 -1.11
C VAL A 167 -7.28 22.73 -0.35
N LEU A 168 -8.37 22.11 0.10
CA LEU A 168 -8.33 20.86 0.88
C LEU A 168 -8.31 19.58 0.03
N ILE A 169 -8.72 19.64 -1.24
CA ILE A 169 -8.74 18.49 -2.15
C ILE A 169 -7.39 17.73 -2.18
N PRO A 170 -6.22 18.39 -2.33
CA PRO A 170 -4.93 17.69 -2.34
C PRO A 170 -4.65 16.91 -1.05
N ALA A 171 -5.06 17.44 0.11
CA ALA A 171 -4.87 16.77 1.40
C ALA A 171 -5.78 15.54 1.53
N TRP A 172 -7.06 15.64 1.14
CA TRP A 172 -8.00 14.52 1.18
C TRP A 172 -7.62 13.42 0.20
N PHE A 173 -7.35 13.77 -1.06
CA PHE A 173 -6.96 12.79 -2.07
C PHE A 173 -5.57 12.20 -1.80
N GLY A 174 -4.67 12.93 -1.13
CA GLY A 174 -3.41 12.37 -0.64
C GLY A 174 -3.63 11.22 0.35
N ALA A 175 -4.52 11.40 1.33
CA ALA A 175 -4.87 10.36 2.30
C ALA A 175 -5.57 9.15 1.65
N ILE A 176 -6.47 9.42 0.68
CA ILE A 176 -7.13 8.37 -0.11
C ILE A 176 -6.10 7.60 -0.95
N ALA A 177 -5.15 8.29 -1.59
CA ALA A 177 -4.10 7.66 -2.38
C ALA A 177 -3.22 6.73 -1.52
N THR A 178 -2.85 7.15 -0.30
CA THR A 178 -2.14 6.28 0.65
C THR A 178 -2.94 5.03 1.00
N THR A 179 -4.26 5.18 1.16
CA THR A 179 -5.15 4.05 1.44
C THR A 179 -5.22 3.08 0.26
N ILE A 180 -5.40 3.60 -0.96
CA ILE A 180 -5.46 2.78 -2.19
C ILE A 180 -4.14 2.05 -2.40
N LEU A 181 -3.00 2.72 -2.18
CA LEU A 181 -1.69 2.08 -2.27
C LEU A 181 -1.54 0.94 -1.27
N ALA A 182 -2.00 1.13 -0.02
CA ALA A 182 -1.98 0.08 0.99
C ALA A 182 -2.79 -1.14 0.57
N LEU A 183 -3.98 -0.93 0.00
CA LEU A 183 -4.84 -2.00 -0.51
C LEU A 183 -4.20 -2.72 -1.70
N MET A 184 -3.61 -1.97 -2.64
CA MET A 184 -2.91 -2.54 -3.80
C MET A 184 -1.68 -3.37 -3.37
N ALA A 185 -0.91 -2.89 -2.40
CA ALA A 185 0.24 -3.63 -1.85
C ALA A 185 -0.19 -4.93 -1.14
N PHE A 186 -1.35 -4.91 -0.48
CA PHE A 186 -1.92 -6.10 0.12
C PHE A 186 -2.32 -7.14 -0.95
N GLU A 187 -2.99 -6.71 -2.03
CA GLU A 187 -3.45 -7.62 -3.09
C GLU A 187 -2.30 -8.27 -3.86
N THR A 188 -1.21 -7.53 -4.07
CA THR A 188 -0.05 -8.03 -4.83
C THR A 188 0.83 -9.00 -4.06
N THR A 189 0.98 -8.82 -2.74
CA THR A 189 1.91 -9.61 -1.92
C THR A 189 1.20 -10.60 -0.97
N GLY A 190 -0.07 -10.39 -0.66
CA GLY A 190 -0.80 -11.16 0.37
C GLY A 190 -0.34 -10.89 1.81
N SER A 191 0.55 -9.91 2.02
CA SER A 191 1.15 -9.59 3.32
C SER A 191 0.73 -8.21 3.82
N ILE A 192 0.15 -8.16 5.01
CA ILE A 192 -0.24 -6.91 5.68
C ILE A 192 0.98 -6.06 6.09
N ALA A 193 2.14 -6.69 6.28
CA ALA A 193 3.38 -5.99 6.61
C ALA A 193 3.80 -5.06 5.47
N VAL A 194 3.77 -5.58 4.24
CA VAL A 194 4.17 -4.85 3.04
C VAL A 194 3.22 -3.69 2.79
N SER A 195 1.92 -3.91 3.01
CA SER A 195 0.90 -2.85 2.97
C SER A 195 1.20 -1.72 3.97
N ALA A 196 1.53 -2.05 5.22
CA ALA A 196 1.84 -1.05 6.25
C ALA A 196 3.10 -0.25 5.92
N TRP A 197 4.17 -0.91 5.48
CA TRP A 197 5.41 -0.24 5.10
C TRP A 197 5.24 0.61 3.83
N ALA A 198 4.53 0.12 2.82
CA ALA A 198 4.24 0.88 1.60
C ALA A 198 3.44 2.14 1.91
N ALA A 199 2.39 2.03 2.75
CA ALA A 199 1.59 3.16 3.18
C ALA A 199 2.43 4.21 3.93
N LEU A 200 3.29 3.76 4.85
CA LEU A 200 4.17 4.64 5.62
C LEU A 200 5.14 5.39 4.72
N LEU A 201 5.84 4.69 3.82
CA LEU A 201 6.81 5.31 2.91
C LEU A 201 6.14 6.32 1.98
N PHE A 202 4.96 6.00 1.45
CA PHE A 202 4.24 6.92 0.58
C PHE A 202 3.65 8.13 1.32
N SER A 203 3.28 7.98 2.59
CA SER A 203 2.70 9.07 3.39
C SER A 203 3.65 10.27 3.59
N ILE A 204 4.95 10.01 3.63
CA ILE A 204 6.03 10.99 3.81
C ILE A 204 6.83 11.28 2.54
N SER A 205 6.45 10.67 1.40
CA SER A 205 7.11 10.97 0.14
C SER A 205 7.05 12.48 -0.10
N PRO A 206 8.19 13.14 -0.40
CA PRO A 206 8.20 14.54 -0.75
C PRO A 206 7.37 14.80 -2.01
#